data_AF-A0A101FF52-F1
#
_entry.id   AF-A0A101FF52-F1
#
_cell.length_a   1.000
_cell.length_b   1.000
_cell.length_c   1.000
_cell.angle_alpha   90.00
_cell.angle_beta   90.00
_cell.angle_gamma   90.00
#
_symmetry.space_group_name_H-M   'P 1'
#
loop_
_entity.id
_entity.type
_entity.pdbx_description
1 polymer ?
#
loop_
_entity_poly.entity_id
_entity_poly.type
_entity_poly.pdbx_seq_one_letter_code
_entity_poly.pdbx_strand_id
1 'polypeptide(L)'
;MESLWLGWLFIFVARVADMSLATVRTLFLVRGCAWEAGGIGFVEALLYIVALQMVFQNLNSVGSFFFYASGFACGNILGAFIEEKLAIGFLTVQIIPRNYPTRISEMLREAGFGVTVWDADGVEGRHQV
;
A
#
# COMPACT_ATOMS: atom_id res chain seq x y z
N MET A 1 -33.91 -16.91 2.49
CA MET A 1 -33.57 -15.62 1.84
C MET A 1 -32.50 -14.88 2.64
N GLU A 2 -32.58 -14.83 3.98
CA GLU A 2 -31.55 -14.20 4.83
C GLU A 2 -30.15 -14.85 4.74
N SER A 3 -30.08 -16.17 4.51
CA SER A 3 -28.81 -16.90 4.35
C SER A 3 -27.99 -16.47 3.12
N LEU A 4 -28.62 -15.97 2.06
CA LEU A 4 -27.94 -15.56 0.83
C LEU A 4 -27.25 -14.20 0.99
N TRP A 5 -27.91 -13.26 1.66
CA TRP A 5 -27.36 -11.93 1.94
C TRP A 5 -26.14 -11.99 2.87
N LEU A 6 -26.20 -12.84 3.90
CA LEU A 6 -25.06 -13.12 4.77
C LEU A 6 -23.87 -13.71 3.98
N GLY A 7 -24.13 -14.62 3.04
CA GLY A 7 -23.10 -15.16 2.16
C GLY A 7 -22.44 -14.10 1.28
N TRP A 8 -23.24 -13.22 0.66
CA TRP A 8 -22.71 -12.13 -0.16
C TRP A 8 -21.90 -11.11 0.64
N LEU A 9 -22.37 -10.75 1.83
CA LEU A 9 -21.63 -9.85 2.73
C LEU A 9 -20.32 -10.48 3.19
N PHE A 10 -20.33 -11.78 3.48
CA PHE A 10 -19.12 -12.51 3.85
C PHE A 10 -18.10 -12.51 2.70
N ILE A 11 -18.53 -12.79 1.46
CA ILE A 11 -17.65 -12.73 0.28
C ILE A 11 -17.04 -11.34 0.15
N PHE A 12 -17.84 -10.28 0.31
CA PHE A 12 -17.36 -8.91 0.26
C PHE A 12 -16.29 -8.64 1.31
N VAL A 13 -16.57 -8.92 2.59
CA VAL A 13 -15.63 -8.66 3.70
C VAL A 13 -14.35 -9.50 3.54
N ALA A 14 -14.49 -10.77 3.16
CA ALA A 14 -13.34 -11.65 2.91
C ALA A 14 -12.45 -11.11 1.78
N ARG A 15 -13.04 -10.59 0.70
CA ARG A 15 -12.30 -9.97 -0.41
C ARG A 15 -11.65 -8.65 -0.06
N VAL A 16 -12.30 -7.82 0.76
CA VAL A 16 -11.72 -6.59 1.30
C VAL A 16 -10.50 -6.92 2.17
N ALA A 17 -10.64 -7.89 3.07
CA ALA A 17 -9.55 -8.32 3.95
C ALA A 17 -8.37 -8.92 3.16
N ASP A 18 -8.65 -9.78 2.19
CA ASP A 18 -7.65 -10.39 1.30
C ASP A 18 -6.81 -9.33 0.57
N MET A 19 -7.47 -8.37 -0.10
CA MET A 19 -6.75 -7.30 -0.81
C MET A 19 -5.96 -6.39 0.13
N SER A 20 -6.50 -6.10 1.31
CA SER A 20 -5.80 -5.29 2.32
C SER A 20 -4.54 -6.00 2.83
N LEU A 21 -4.62 -7.31 3.07
CA LEU A 21 -3.48 -8.12 3.47
C LEU A 21 -2.45 -8.24 2.34
N ALA A 22 -2.89 -8.33 1.08
CA ALA A 22 -2.00 -8.35 -0.07
C ALA A 22 -1.16 -7.06 -0.17
N THR A 23 -1.75 -5.88 0.11
CA THR A 23 -1.01 -4.62 0.19
C THR A 23 0.03 -4.67 1.31
N VAL A 24 -0.37 -5.08 2.51
CA VAL A 24 0.56 -5.18 3.66
C VAL A 24 1.69 -6.19 3.39
N ARG A 25 1.40 -7.34 2.79
CA ARG A 25 2.41 -8.32 2.37
C ARG A 25 3.41 -7.71 1.40
N THR A 26 2.92 -7.01 0.39
CA THR A 26 3.77 -6.36 -0.62
C THR A 26 4.70 -5.36 0.04
N LEU A 27 4.20 -4.59 1.01
CA LEU A 27 4.99 -3.66 1.80
C LEU A 27 6.09 -4.35 2.62
N PHE A 28 5.78 -5.47 3.29
CA PHE A 28 6.79 -6.27 3.99
C PHE A 28 7.83 -6.86 3.04
N LEU A 29 7.43 -7.28 1.83
CA LEU A 29 8.34 -7.80 0.82
C LEU A 29 9.33 -6.71 0.34
N VAL A 30 8.83 -5.50 0.07
CA VAL A 30 9.66 -4.34 -0.30
C VAL A 30 10.63 -3.97 0.83
N ARG A 31 10.25 -4.17 2.10
CA ARG A 31 11.12 -3.97 3.27
C ARG A 31 12.18 -5.05 3.47
N GLY A 32 12.13 -6.16 2.72
CA GLY A 32 13.01 -7.32 2.94
C GLY A 32 12.62 -8.20 4.14
N CYS A 33 11.43 -7.99 4.72
CA CYS A 33 10.87 -8.78 5.82
C CYS A 33 10.18 -10.04 5.27
N ALA A 34 10.99 -10.99 4.80
CA ALA A 34 10.49 -12.15 4.05
C ALA A 34 9.66 -13.13 4.90
N TRP A 35 9.98 -13.28 6.19
CA TRP A 35 9.26 -14.20 7.08
C TRP A 35 7.86 -13.69 7.42
N GLU A 36 7.75 -12.39 7.70
CA GLU A 36 6.49 -11.70 7.96
C GLU A 36 5.61 -11.70 6.70
N ALA A 37 6.20 -11.39 5.54
CA ALA A 37 5.50 -11.47 4.26
C ALA A 37 5.02 -12.90 3.95
N GLY A 38 5.83 -13.92 4.25
CA GLY A 38 5.46 -15.33 4.09
C GLY A 38 4.29 -15.75 4.99
N GLY A 39 4.30 -15.34 6.26
CA GLY A 39 3.21 -15.60 7.20
C GLY A 39 1.89 -14.97 6.77
N ILE A 40 1.92 -13.72 6.31
CA ILE A 40 0.73 -13.03 5.78
C ILE A 40 0.25 -13.72 4.51
N GLY A 41 1.16 -14.06 3.60
CA GLY A 41 0.82 -14.75 2.35
C GLY A 41 0.17 -16.12 2.56
N PHE A 42 0.55 -16.84 3.62
CA PHE A 42 -0.11 -18.10 3.99
C PHE A 42 -1.57 -17.88 4.43
N VAL A 43 -1.82 -16.87 5.27
CA VAL A 43 -3.18 -16.52 5.71
C VAL A 43 -4.03 -16.02 4.53
N GLU A 44 -3.45 -15.21 3.65
CA GLU A 44 -4.09 -14.73 2.42
C GLU A 44 -4.51 -15.91 1.52
N ALA A 45 -3.63 -16.90 1.33
CA ALA A 45 -3.96 -18.08 0.53
C ALA A 45 -5.15 -18.88 1.10
N LEU A 46 -5.26 -19.00 2.43
CA LEU A 46 -6.40 -19.63 3.08
C LEU A 46 -7.69 -18.83 2.87
N LEU A 47 -7.65 -17.50 3.06
CA LEU A 47 -8.78 -16.62 2.82
C LEU A 47 -9.26 -16.68 1.37
N TYR A 48 -8.32 -16.69 0.42
CA TYR A 48 -8.62 -16.78 -1.00
C TYR A 48 -9.39 -18.07 -1.33
N ILE A 49 -8.91 -19.23 -0.85
CA ILE A 49 -9.59 -20.51 -1.10
C ILE A 49 -11.01 -20.52 -0.50
N VAL A 50 -11.17 -20.03 0.73
CA VAL A 50 -12.49 -19.97 1.39
C VAL A 50 -13.45 -19.04 0.63
N ALA A 51 -12.99 -17.85 0.25
CA ALA A 51 -13.80 -16.90 -0.52
C ALA A 51 -14.18 -17.47 -1.89
N LEU A 52 -13.23 -18.11 -2.57
CA LEU A 52 -13.44 -18.72 -3.88
C LEU A 52 -14.45 -19.86 -3.81
N GLN A 53 -14.37 -20.73 -2.79
CA GLN A 53 -15.34 -21.79 -2.56
C GLN A 53 -16.76 -21.23 -2.41
N MET A 54 -16.94 -20.13 -1.67
CA MET A 54 -18.26 -19.51 -1.49
C MET A 54 -18.84 -18.91 -2.77
N VAL A 55 -17.99 -18.34 -3.63
CA VAL A 55 -18.42 -17.86 -4.95
C VAL A 55 -18.87 -19.04 -5.81
N PHE A 56 -18.10 -20.14 -5.83
CA PHE A 56 -18.46 -21.34 -6.58
C PHE A 56 -19.75 -22.01 -6.10
N GLN A 57 -20.07 -21.92 -4.80
CA GLN A 57 -21.34 -22.43 -4.29
C GLN A 57 -22.55 -21.58 -4.71
N ASN A 58 -22.34 -20.32 -5.10
CA ASN A 58 -23.39 -19.36 -5.45
C ASN A 58 -23.30 -18.86 -6.91
N LEU A 59 -22.73 -19.67 -7.82
CA LEU A 59 -22.49 -19.35 -9.23
C LEU A 59 -23.71 -18.83 -10.00
N ASN A 60 -24.92 -19.25 -9.63
CA ASN A 60 -26.14 -18.87 -10.33
C ASN A 60 -26.64 -17.46 -9.95
N SER A 61 -25.97 -16.76 -9.02
CA SER A 61 -26.34 -15.42 -8.59
C SER A 61 -25.36 -14.37 -9.12
N VAL A 62 -25.84 -13.52 -10.02
CA VAL A 62 -25.09 -12.32 -10.49
C VAL A 62 -24.65 -11.45 -9.31
N GLY A 63 -25.42 -11.46 -8.20
CA GLY A 63 -25.09 -10.79 -6.95
C GLY A 63 -23.75 -11.21 -6.35
N SER A 64 -23.42 -12.51 -6.31
CA SER A 64 -22.15 -12.97 -5.72
C SER A 64 -20.93 -12.43 -6.45
N PHE A 65 -20.99 -12.35 -7.79
CA PHE A 65 -19.94 -11.74 -8.60
C PHE A 65 -19.84 -10.23 -8.36
N PHE A 66 -20.98 -9.55 -8.21
CA PHE A 66 -20.99 -8.12 -7.91
C PHE A 66 -20.35 -7.82 -6.55
N PHE A 67 -20.71 -8.56 -5.48
CA PHE A 67 -20.12 -8.40 -4.16
C PHE A 67 -18.63 -8.81 -4.11
N TYR A 68 -18.23 -9.80 -4.91
CA TYR A 68 -16.83 -10.16 -5.05
C TYR A 68 -16.01 -9.02 -5.71
N ALA A 69 -16.51 -8.50 -6.84
CA ALA A 69 -15.83 -7.42 -7.57
C ALA A 69 -15.82 -6.11 -6.76
N SER A 70 -16.91 -5.78 -6.07
CA SER A 70 -16.96 -4.59 -5.21
C SER A 70 -16.05 -4.74 -3.99
N GLY A 71 -15.98 -5.94 -3.40
CA GLY A 71 -15.04 -6.24 -2.30
C GLY A 71 -13.58 -6.12 -2.75
N PHE A 72 -13.27 -6.58 -3.96
CA PHE A 72 -11.95 -6.39 -4.56
C PHE A 72 -11.60 -4.91 -4.75
N ALA A 73 -12.51 -4.12 -5.33
CA ALA A 73 -12.28 -2.69 -5.56
C ALA A 73 -12.13 -1.91 -4.24
N CYS A 74 -13.05 -2.15 -3.28
CA CYS A 74 -13.02 -1.51 -1.97
C CYS A 74 -11.77 -1.91 -1.16
N GLY A 75 -11.38 -3.18 -1.23
CA GLY A 75 -10.17 -3.69 -0.59
C GLY A 75 -8.90 -3.02 -1.09
N ASN A 76 -8.78 -2.73 -2.39
CA ASN A 76 -7.64 -1.99 -2.92
C ASN A 76 -7.59 -0.55 -2.41
N ILE A 77 -8.75 0.13 -2.33
CA ILE A 77 -8.83 1.48 -1.77
C ILE A 77 -8.42 1.46 -0.29
N LEU A 78 -8.94 0.51 0.50
CA LEU A 78 -8.56 0.34 1.90
C LEU A 78 -7.08 0.01 2.05
N GLY A 79 -6.55 -0.85 1.19
CA GLY A 79 -5.12 -1.18 1.11
C GLY A 79 -4.26 0.05 0.90
N ALA A 80 -4.64 0.94 -0.03
CA ALA A 80 -3.95 2.21 -0.25
C ALA A 80 -3.97 3.12 0.99
N PHE A 81 -5.10 3.21 1.70
CA PHE A 81 -5.17 3.94 2.97
C PHE A 81 -4.27 3.31 4.06
N ILE A 82 -4.20 1.98 4.12
CA ILE A 82 -3.32 1.26 5.06
C ILE A 82 -1.85 1.54 4.73
N GLU A 83 -1.49 1.51 3.45
CA GLU A 83 -0.16 1.83 2.95
C GLU A 83 0.27 3.25 3.34
N GLU A 84 -0.58 4.24 3.10
CA GLU A 84 -0.33 5.63 3.48
C GLU A 84 -0.08 5.76 4.99
N LYS A 85 -0.89 5.10 5.80
CA LYS A 85 -0.82 5.18 7.26
C LYS A 85 0.37 4.43 7.87
N LEU A 86 0.84 3.36 7.22
CA LEU A 86 2.03 2.63 7.66
C LEU A 86 3.33 3.41 7.40
N ALA A 87 3.27 4.54 6.66
CA ALA A 87 4.39 5.43 6.38
C ALA A 87 5.65 4.66 5.93
N ILE A 88 5.45 3.70 5.02
CA ILE A 88 6.50 2.77 4.61
C ILE A 88 7.33 3.42 3.52
N GLY A 89 8.26 4.27 3.95
CA GLY A 89 9.24 4.83 3.04
C GLY A 89 9.99 6.02 3.62
N PHE A 90 11.16 6.28 3.04
CA PHE A 90 11.82 7.57 3.16
C PHE A 90 11.31 8.43 1.99
N LEU A 91 10.68 9.57 2.29
CA LEU A 91 10.37 10.56 1.27
C LEU A 91 11.67 11.31 0.94
N THR A 92 12.33 10.95 -0.15
CA THR A 92 13.48 11.72 -0.66
C THR A 92 12.97 12.91 -1.44
N VAL A 93 13.14 14.12 -0.88
CA VAL A 93 12.83 15.38 -1.57
C VAL A 93 14.13 15.95 -2.11
N GLN A 94 14.21 16.14 -3.43
CA GLN A 94 15.31 16.89 -4.06
C GLN A 94 14.91 18.36 -4.14
N ILE A 95 15.72 19.23 -3.54
CA ILE A 95 15.50 20.68 -3.55
C ILE A 95 16.67 21.27 -4.32
N ILE A 96 16.40 22.07 -5.35
CA ILE A 96 17.44 22.77 -6.13
C ILE A 96 17.31 24.27 -5.83
N PRO A 97 17.91 24.76 -4.73
CA PRO A 97 17.76 26.15 -4.34
C PRO A 97 18.57 27.07 -5.24
N ARG A 98 17.94 28.12 -5.79
CA ARG A 98 18.64 29.17 -6.55
C ARG A 98 19.43 30.13 -5.66
N ASN A 99 18.95 30.35 -4.43
CA ASN A 99 19.52 31.30 -3.48
C ASN A 99 19.71 30.63 -2.11
N TYR A 100 20.85 30.90 -1.46
CA TYR A 100 21.17 30.44 -0.10
C TYR A 100 21.05 28.92 0.15
N PRO A 101 21.70 28.07 -0.67
CA PRO A 101 21.64 26.60 -0.53
C PRO A 101 22.02 26.12 0.88
N THR A 102 23.09 26.69 1.45
CA THR A 102 23.59 26.33 2.78
C THR A 102 22.57 26.65 3.87
N ARG A 103 21.94 27.82 3.83
CA ARG A 103 20.94 28.23 4.83
C ARG A 103 19.71 27.31 4.83
N ILE A 104 19.26 26.90 3.65
CA ILE A 104 18.14 25.97 3.51
C ILE A 104 18.52 24.60 4.07
N SER A 105 19.73 24.11 3.77
CA SER A 105 20.23 22.84 4.30
C SER A 105 20.36 22.83 5.82
N GLU A 106 20.78 23.95 6.43
CA GLU A 106 20.90 24.13 7.88
C GLU A 106 19.52 24.15 8.55
N MET A 107 18.57 24.93 8.02
CA MET A 107 17.20 24.97 8.54
C MET A 107 16.53 23.59 8.52
N LEU A 108 16.76 22.80 7.47
CA LEU A 108 16.23 21.45 7.37
C LEU A 108 16.89 20.48 8.36
N ARG A 109 18.20 20.63 8.61
CA ARG A 109 18.90 19.85 9.65
C ARG A 109 18.44 20.21 11.05
N GLU A 110 18.25 21.50 11.34
CA GLU A 110 17.70 21.97 12.63
C GLU A 110 16.27 21.46 12.87
N ALA A 111 15.47 21.31 11.79
CA ALA A 111 14.16 20.71 11.84
C ALA A 111 14.16 19.17 11.98
N GLY A 112 15.34 18.53 12.04
CA GLY A 112 15.50 17.09 12.26
C GLY A 112 15.50 16.23 10.99
N PHE A 113 15.57 16.82 9.80
CA PHE A 113 15.65 16.06 8.54
C PHE A 113 17.09 15.63 8.21
N GLY A 114 17.24 14.43 7.66
CA GLY A 114 18.50 13.96 7.10
C GLY A 114 18.78 14.65 5.76
N VAL A 115 19.74 15.58 5.73
CA VAL A 115 20.08 16.37 4.53
C VAL A 115 21.48 16.04 4.04
N THR A 116 21.58 15.61 2.78
CA THR A 116 22.86 15.44 2.06
C THR A 116 22.94 16.50 0.98
N VAL A 117 24.06 17.23 0.91
CA VAL A 117 24.29 18.32 -0.04
C VAL A 117 25.40 17.89 -0.99
N TRP A 118 25.25 18.18 -2.28
CA TRP A 118 26.20 17.85 -3.33
C TRP A 118 26.53 19.10 -4.15
N ASP A 119 27.80 19.27 -4.52
CA ASP A 119 28.19 20.31 -5.49
C ASP A 119 27.99 19.76 -6.91
N ALA A 120 27.21 20.45 -7.74
CA ALA A 120 26.96 20.09 -9.13
C ALA A 120 27.25 21.27 -10.08
N ASP A 121 27.68 20.97 -11.30
CA ASP A 121 27.90 21.97 -12.35
C ASP A 121 26.73 21.96 -13.34
N GLY A 122 26.15 23.13 -13.59
CA GLY A 122 25.08 23.38 -14.56
C GLY A 122 25.50 24.38 -15.64
N VAL A 123 24.56 24.71 -16.54
CA VAL A 123 24.78 25.68 -17.61
C VAL A 123 25.14 27.08 -17.08
N GLU A 124 24.58 27.45 -15.92
CA GLU A 124 24.84 28.74 -15.26
C GLU A 124 26.07 28.72 -14.34
N GLY A 125 26.77 27.58 -14.23
CA GLY A 125 27.96 27.41 -13.39
C GLY A 125 27.77 26.41 -12.25
N ARG A 126 28.63 26.50 -11.23
CA ARG A 126 28.66 25.58 -10.10
C ARG A 126 27.63 25.96 -9.03
N HIS A 127 26.75 25.04 -8.68
CA HIS A 127 25.67 25.25 -7.71
C HIS A 127 25.58 24.07 -6.72
N GLN A 128 25.15 24.37 -5.49
CA GLN A 128 24.86 23.34 -4.48
C GLN A 128 23.42 22.85 -4.61
N VAL A 129 23.24 21.53 -4.54
CA VAL A 129 21.98 20.81 -4.68
C VAL A 129 21.73 19.92 -3.46
#